data_AF-A0A377U340-F1
#
_entry.id   AF-A0A377U340-F1
#
_cell.length_a   1.000
_cell.length_b   1.000
_cell.length_c   1.000
_cell.angle_alpha   90.00
_cell.angle_beta   90.00
_cell.angle_gamma   90.00
#
_symmetry.space_group_name_H-M   'P 1'
#
loop_
_entity.id
_entity.type
_entity.pdbx_description
1 polymer ?
#
loop_
_entity_poly.entity_id
_entity_poly.type
_entity_poly.pdbx_seq_one_letter_code
_entity_poly.pdbx_strand_id
1 'polypeptide(L)' 'MTIGTTQVWVLPNPSGLNRATLDKLVAAYRELDDALATRGQ' A
#
# COMPACT_ATOMS: atom_id res chain seq x y z
N MET A 1 0.75 0.51 11.97
CA MET A 1 1.84 -0.17 12.72
C MET A 1 3.15 0.55 12.41
N THR A 2 4.07 0.65 13.38
CA THR A 2 5.37 1.28 13.17
C THR A 2 6.50 0.42 13.72
N ILE A 3 7.67 0.51 13.09
CA ILE A 3 8.94 -0.01 13.60
C ILE A 3 9.88 1.18 13.65
N GLY A 4 10.19 1.67 14.86
CA GLY A 4 10.82 2.98 15.03
C GLY A 4 9.95 4.09 14.43
N THR A 5 10.52 4.90 13.54
CA THR A 5 9.84 5.97 12.81
C THR A 5 9.18 5.52 11.51
N THR A 6 9.47 4.28 11.07
CA THR A 6 8.98 3.71 9.81
C THR A 6 7.58 3.14 10.00
N GLN A 7 6.63 3.60 9.18
CA GLN A 7 5.29 3.03 9.13
C GLN A 7 5.30 1.77 8.25
N VAL A 8 4.67 0.69 8.74
CA VAL A 8 4.59 -0.59 8.04
C VAL A 8 3.15 -0.82 7.58
N TRP A 9 3.02 -1.24 6.33
CA TRP A 9 1.76 -1.52 5.66
C TRP A 9 1.68 -2.98 5.23
N VAL A 10 0.47 -3.53 5.23
CA VAL A 10 0.18 -4.86 4.67
C VAL A 10 -0.71 -4.64 3.46
N LEU A 11 -0.19 -4.96 2.28
CA LEU A 11 -0.89 -4.78 1.00
C LEU A 11 -1.15 -6.15 0.35
N PRO A 12 -2.14 -6.26 -0.55
CA PRO A 12 -2.40 -7.52 -1.25
C PRO A 12 -1.25 -7.85 -2.20
N ASN A 13 -0.85 -9.14 -2.26
CA ASN A 13 0.22 -9.62 -3.13
C ASN A 13 -0.13 -9.39 -4.62
N PRO A 14 0.72 -8.73 -5.43
CA PRO A 14 0.43 -8.45 -6.84
C PRO A 14 0.52 -9.67 -7.76
N SER A 15 0.93 -10.83 -7.27
CA SER A 15 0.92 -12.08 -8.04
C SER A 15 -0.46 -12.38 -8.65
N GLY A 16 -0.49 -12.88 -9.89
CA GLY A 16 -1.72 -13.31 -10.55
C GLY A 16 -2.42 -14.52 -9.89
N LEU A 17 -1.79 -15.17 -8.91
CA LEU A 17 -2.45 -16.16 -8.03
C LEU A 17 -3.39 -15.50 -7.01
N ASN A 18 -3.20 -14.21 -6.72
CA ASN A 18 -4.11 -13.46 -5.88
C ASN A 18 -5.43 -13.24 -6.63
N ARG A 19 -6.56 -13.40 -5.93
CA ARG A 19 -7.91 -13.23 -6.48
C ARG A 19 -8.41 -11.78 -6.42
N ALA A 20 -7.58 -10.85 -5.94
CA ALA A 20 -7.87 -9.42 -6.01
C ALA A 20 -7.91 -8.95 -7.49
N THR A 21 -8.85 -8.08 -7.82
CA THR A 21 -8.87 -7.42 -9.13
C THR A 21 -7.74 -6.41 -9.23
N LEU A 22 -7.33 -6.08 -10.45
CA LEU A 22 -6.31 -5.05 -10.70
C LEU A 22 -6.70 -3.72 -10.03
N ASP A 23 -7.95 -3.29 -10.16
CA ASP A 23 -8.42 -2.05 -9.54
C ASP A 23 -8.26 -2.04 -8.01
N LYS A 24 -8.48 -3.18 -7.35
CA LYS A 24 -8.29 -3.29 -5.90
C LYS A 24 -6.81 -3.23 -5.52
N LEU A 25 -5.94 -3.84 -6.31
CA LEU A 25 -4.49 -3.71 -6.12
C LEU A 25 -4.06 -2.26 -6.29
N VAL A 26 -4.47 -1.62 -7.38
CA VAL A 26 -4.14 -0.22 -7.68
C VAL A 26 -4.64 0.71 -6.57
N ALA A 27 -5.88 0.55 -6.11
CA ALA A 27 -6.42 1.36 -5.01
C ALA A 27 -5.60 1.22 -3.72
N ALA A 28 -5.26 -0.01 -3.31
CA ALA A 28 -4.50 -0.26 -2.09
C ALA A 28 -3.08 0.32 -2.14
N TYR A 29 -2.41 0.24 -3.30
CA TYR A 29 -1.06 0.79 -3.46
C TYR A 29 -1.07 2.32 -3.63
N ARG A 30 -2.12 2.91 -4.21
CA ARG A 30 -2.30 4.37 -4.27
C ARG A 30 -2.50 4.99 -2.90
N GLU A 31 -3.27 4.34 -2.03
CA GLU A 31 -3.44 4.81 -0.64
C GLU A 31 -2.10 4.94 0.10
N LEU A 32 -1.19 3.97 -0.11
CA LEU A 32 0.16 4.06 0.42
C LEU A 32 0.93 5.25 -0.17
N ASP A 33 0.88 5.45 -1.49
CA ASP A 33 1.57 6.55 -2.17
C ASP A 33 1.10 7.92 -1.67
N ASP A 34 -0.22 8.14 -1.61
CA ASP A 34 -0.82 9.38 -1.12
C ASP A 34 -0.44 9.66 0.35
N ALA A 35 -0.43 8.62 1.19
CA ALA A 35 -0.03 8.72 2.59
C ALA A 35 1.46 9.10 2.74
N LEU A 36 2.33 8.59 1.87
CA LEU A 36 3.75 8.94 1.87
C LEU A 36 3.99 10.37 1.35
N ALA A 37 3.29 10.78 0.30
CA ALA A 37 3.37 12.13 -0.26
C ALA A 37 2.98 13.20 0.76
N THR A 38 1.93 12.94 1.55
CA THR A 38 1.48 13.84 2.63
C THR A 38 2.51 13.95 3.76
N ARG A 39 3.33 12.91 3.97
CA ARG A 39 4.33 12.87 5.05
C ARG A 39 5.65 13.55 4.71
N GLY A 40 5.93 13.75 3.42
CA GLY A 40 7.12 14.44 2.92
C GLY A 40 6.96 15.96 2.79
N GLN A 41 5.79 16.51 3.13
CA GLN A 41 5.48 17.94 3.17
C GLN A 41 5.78 18.54 4.55
#